data_AF-A0AA39P8C5-F1
#
_entry.id   AF-A0AA39P8C5-F1
#
_cell.length_a   1.000
_cell.length_b   1.000
_cell.length_c   1.000
_cell.angle_alpha   90.00
_cell.angle_beta   90.00
_cell.angle_gamma   90.00
#
_symmetry.space_group_name_H-M   'P 1'
#
loop_
_entity.id
_entity.type
_entity.pdbx_description
1 polymer ?
#
loop_
_entity_poly.entity_id
_entity_poly.type
_entity_poly.pdbx_seq_one_letter_code
_entity_poly.pdbx_strand_id
1 'polypeptide(L)'
;MHGLRSLTSPVDTNAEESEIVKLKRLLVQKEKALQKQGVLLDKTNEHLEDLEQELDDEYASKYNGRSRALLESEDDEDNESSAAFASAIRTKGVVPIDAPKALRRRGDPHQPPTPQSSSRPASPSPRLHLLTTPIDELVDYLMNSDEDEADLGVPPPSNDNTTIAQASKRSHSTDSHALSPAPKMPKAKTSEIMRGNAMPCFMKLFGVEPFPDGAKSREMAEQVWAEVCEDYDDLYELTTPMAIMMQKRGTRARGQLKDHIRPLVAPAFGLTSPDKKSMIAKNKDNYLLTTNAAFHYKDLPTLSHAYEHKIIFSSICAVWFKNIKDFGVKYSDRFDPIPNVSLALVLTASTGSYIQGTLNESEDKGRYINFLKDVEEWTGANAKVTKNIRERWHNRARKNTGAANRVVVAGHMNEDAIMHAKKDMENRTGETDSEDEGEGEEGAPGEPAANRGKDGAGIGGSQIAFELG
;
A
#
# COMPACT_ATOMS: atom_id res chain seq x y z
N MET A 1 -42.79 18.30 -67.60
CA MET A 1 -43.62 17.53 -66.65
C MET A 1 -42.71 16.88 -65.62
N HIS A 2 -42.59 17.43 -64.41
CA HIS A 2 -42.28 16.69 -63.18
C HIS A 2 -42.61 17.60 -62.01
N GLY A 3 -43.79 17.39 -61.43
CA GLY A 3 -44.30 18.15 -60.30
C GLY A 3 -43.71 17.61 -59.00
N LEU A 4 -42.89 18.42 -58.34
CA LEU A 4 -42.45 18.22 -56.96
C LEU A 4 -43.60 18.62 -56.03
N ARG A 5 -44.35 17.61 -55.53
CA ARG A 5 -45.30 17.80 -54.44
C ARG A 5 -44.55 17.86 -53.12
N SER A 6 -44.45 19.06 -52.55
CA SER A 6 -44.01 19.31 -51.18
C SER A 6 -45.03 18.71 -50.20
N LEU A 7 -44.67 17.58 -49.58
CA LEU A 7 -45.41 16.96 -48.48
C LEU A 7 -44.85 17.49 -47.15
N THR A 8 -45.23 18.71 -46.77
CA THR A 8 -45.04 19.18 -45.40
C THR A 8 -46.21 18.65 -44.57
N SER A 9 -45.96 17.55 -43.86
CA SER A 9 -46.86 17.05 -42.82
C SER A 9 -47.01 18.14 -41.75
N PRO A 10 -48.24 18.49 -41.33
CA PRO A 10 -48.45 19.40 -40.22
C PRO A 10 -47.88 18.75 -38.95
N VAL A 11 -46.73 19.26 -38.50
CA VAL A 11 -46.13 18.90 -37.22
C VAL A 11 -47.13 19.23 -36.13
N ASP A 12 -47.43 18.26 -35.27
CA ASP A 12 -48.45 18.34 -34.23
C ASP A 12 -47.92 19.18 -33.06
N THR A 13 -47.88 20.50 -33.24
CA THR A 13 -47.28 21.49 -32.32
C THR A 13 -47.80 21.40 -30.90
N ASN A 14 -49.02 20.88 -30.72
CA ASN A 14 -49.64 20.68 -29.40
C ASN A 14 -48.92 19.63 -28.55
N ALA A 15 -48.33 18.60 -29.16
CA ALA A 15 -47.61 17.57 -28.43
C ALA A 15 -46.31 18.12 -27.82
N GLU A 16 -45.57 18.91 -28.59
CA GLU A 16 -44.32 19.55 -28.16
C GLU A 16 -44.55 20.55 -27.02
N GLU A 17 -45.60 21.37 -27.10
CA GLU A 17 -45.94 22.32 -26.04
C GLU A 17 -46.28 21.61 -24.72
N SER A 18 -46.97 20.46 -24.79
CA SER A 18 -47.30 19.66 -23.61
C SER A 18 -46.06 19.08 -22.93
N GLU A 19 -45.06 18.68 -23.71
CA GLU A 19 -43.80 18.14 -23.21
C GLU A 19 -42.94 19.23 -22.55
N ILE A 20 -42.88 20.41 -23.15
CA ILE A 20 -42.19 21.58 -22.56
C ILE A 20 -42.78 21.94 -21.20
N VAL A 21 -44.11 21.94 -21.06
CA VAL A 21 -44.78 22.21 -19.77
C VAL A 21 -44.43 21.14 -18.74
N LYS A 22 -44.36 19.86 -19.14
CA LYS A 22 -43.97 18.76 -18.26
C LYS A 22 -42.52 18.90 -17.78
N LEU A 23 -41.59 19.23 -18.67
CA LEU A 23 -40.18 19.44 -18.33
C LEU A 23 -39.99 20.62 -17.38
N LYS A 24 -40.70 21.74 -17.59
CA LYS A 24 -40.66 22.89 -16.68
C LYS A 24 -41.13 22.52 -15.26
N ARG A 25 -42.19 21.73 -15.13
CA ARG A 25 -42.66 21.25 -13.80
C ARG A 25 -41.62 20.36 -13.12
N LEU A 26 -40.96 19.49 -13.87
CA LEU A 26 -39.92 18.59 -13.35
C LEU A 26 -38.71 19.39 -12.87
N LEU A 27 -38.31 20.42 -13.61
CA LEU A 27 -37.20 21.30 -13.22
C LEU A 27 -37.48 22.02 -11.89
N VAL A 28 -38.68 22.58 -11.73
CA VAL A 28 -39.11 23.24 -10.47
C VAL A 28 -39.15 22.25 -9.30
N GLN A 29 -39.58 21.00 -9.54
CA GLN A 29 -39.55 19.96 -8.49
C GLN A 29 -38.12 19.61 -8.08
N LYS A 30 -37.19 19.50 -9.04
CA LYS A 30 -35.78 19.21 -8.78
C LYS A 30 -35.11 20.34 -8.00
N GLU A 31 -35.42 21.59 -8.33
CA GLU A 31 -34.90 22.77 -7.62
C GLU A 31 -35.38 22.80 -6.15
N LYS A 32 -36.66 22.51 -5.90
CA LYS A 32 -37.18 22.37 -4.53
C LYS A 32 -36.52 21.22 -3.76
N ALA A 33 -36.20 20.12 -4.42
CA ALA A 33 -35.49 19.00 -3.79
C ALA A 33 -34.06 19.39 -3.40
N LEU A 34 -33.34 20.11 -4.27
CA LEU A 34 -32.00 20.63 -3.98
C LEU A 34 -32.02 21.65 -2.83
N GLN A 35 -33.01 22.54 -2.78
CA GLN A 35 -33.17 23.47 -1.64
C GLN A 35 -33.38 22.73 -0.32
N LYS A 36 -34.21 21.68 -0.30
CA LYS A 36 -34.40 20.85 0.90
C LYS A 36 -33.12 20.14 1.32
N GLN A 37 -32.33 19.66 0.36
CA GLN A 37 -31.04 19.03 0.64
C GLN A 37 -30.03 20.02 1.22
N GLY A 38 -30.00 21.27 0.72
CA GLY A 38 -29.19 22.35 1.29
C GLY A 38 -29.51 22.61 2.76
N VAL A 39 -30.80 22.77 3.09
CA VAL A 39 -31.25 22.97 4.49
C VAL A 39 -30.87 21.80 5.40
N LEU A 40 -30.88 20.57 4.89
CA LEU A 40 -30.45 19.39 5.67
C LEU A 40 -28.95 19.40 5.94
N LEU A 41 -28.16 19.85 4.95
CA LEU A 41 -26.70 19.98 5.06
C LEU A 41 -26.34 21.06 6.09
N ASP A 42 -27.01 22.22 6.03
CA ASP A 42 -26.79 23.33 6.97
C ASP A 42 -27.06 22.89 8.42
N LYS A 43 -28.17 22.15 8.65
CA LYS A 43 -28.46 21.56 9.97
C LYS A 43 -27.44 20.53 10.44
N THR A 44 -26.82 19.79 9.50
CA THR A 44 -25.79 18.81 9.84
C THR A 44 -24.50 19.52 10.24
N ASN A 45 -24.15 20.61 9.56
CA ASN A 45 -23.00 21.44 9.92
C ASN A 45 -23.20 22.12 11.28
N GLU A 46 -24.39 22.68 11.56
CA GLU A 46 -24.73 23.25 12.87
C GLU A 46 -24.56 22.19 13.98
N HIS A 47 -25.03 20.96 13.76
CA HIS A 47 -24.83 19.87 14.72
C HIS A 47 -23.35 19.46 14.91
N LEU A 48 -22.52 19.55 13.86
CA LEU A 48 -21.09 19.28 13.97
C LEU A 48 -20.36 20.38 14.74
N GLU A 49 -20.73 21.65 14.55
CA GLU A 49 -20.21 22.78 15.32
C GLU A 49 -20.57 22.64 16.81
N ASP A 50 -21.81 22.22 17.13
CA ASP A 50 -22.23 21.93 18.51
C ASP A 50 -21.40 20.79 19.14
N LEU A 51 -21.13 19.72 18.38
CA LEU A 51 -20.31 18.58 18.82
C LEU A 51 -18.84 18.97 19.03
N GLU A 52 -18.28 19.82 18.18
CA GLU A 52 -16.92 20.34 18.33
C GLU A 52 -16.80 21.21 19.59
N GLN A 53 -17.80 22.05 19.86
CA GLN A 53 -17.87 22.84 21.08
C GLN A 53 -18.01 21.95 22.33
N GLU A 54 -18.82 20.89 22.29
CA GLU A 54 -18.95 19.93 23.40
C GLU A 54 -17.62 19.22 23.69
N LEU A 55 -16.87 18.83 22.65
CA LEU A 55 -15.53 18.25 22.78
C LEU A 55 -14.52 19.22 23.40
N ASP A 56 -14.55 20.48 23.00
CA ASP A 56 -13.68 21.52 23.55
C ASP A 56 -14.02 21.82 25.02
N ASP A 57 -15.29 21.83 25.38
CA ASP A 57 -15.76 21.99 26.77
C ASP A 57 -15.36 20.80 27.65
N GLU A 58 -15.54 19.57 27.14
CA GLU A 58 -15.09 18.34 27.84
C GLU A 58 -13.57 18.34 28.04
N TYR A 59 -12.82 18.73 27.01
CA TYR A 59 -11.38 18.86 27.07
C TYR A 59 -10.95 19.92 28.11
N ALA A 60 -11.53 21.11 28.05
CA ALA A 60 -11.26 22.18 29.00
C ALA A 60 -11.57 21.75 30.45
N SER A 61 -12.68 21.03 30.66
CA SER A 61 -13.06 20.47 31.96
C SER A 61 -12.00 19.48 32.48
N LYS A 62 -11.49 18.60 31.62
CA LYS A 62 -10.48 17.59 31.96
C LYS A 62 -9.10 18.17 32.26
N TYR A 63 -8.72 19.27 31.60
CA TYR A 63 -7.39 19.88 31.68
C TYR A 63 -7.36 21.23 32.42
N ASN A 64 -8.21 21.40 33.45
CA ASN A 64 -8.24 22.60 34.31
C ASN A 64 -8.35 23.93 33.54
N GLY A 65 -9.14 23.95 32.47
CA GLY A 65 -9.41 25.13 31.65
C GLY A 65 -8.34 25.43 30.58
N ARG A 66 -7.39 24.53 30.32
CA ARG A 66 -6.50 24.66 29.16
C ARG A 66 -7.27 24.35 27.87
N SER A 67 -7.28 25.31 26.94
CA SER A 67 -7.83 25.13 25.60
C SER A 67 -6.95 24.16 24.80
N ARG A 68 -7.59 23.26 24.05
CA ARG A 68 -6.94 22.28 23.16
C ARG A 68 -5.99 22.93 22.15
N ALA A 69 -6.38 24.08 21.59
CA ALA A 69 -5.57 24.82 20.63
C ALA A 69 -4.22 25.32 21.18
N LEU A 70 -4.11 25.47 22.50
CA LEU A 70 -2.87 25.94 23.15
C LEU A 70 -1.85 24.81 23.28
N LEU A 71 -2.31 23.57 23.48
CA LEU A 71 -1.45 22.38 23.55
C LEU A 71 -0.93 21.96 22.18
N GLU A 72 -1.73 22.10 21.12
CA GLU A 72 -1.30 21.82 19.75
C GLU A 72 -0.24 22.83 19.24
N SER A 73 -0.08 23.98 19.92
CA SER A 73 0.95 24.98 19.58
C SER A 73 2.27 24.86 20.36
N GLU A 74 2.31 24.05 21.44
CA GLU A 74 3.51 23.90 22.28
C GLU A 74 4.50 22.85 21.72
N ASP A 75 4.10 22.03 20.73
CA ASP A 75 4.96 20.97 20.16
C ASP A 75 5.88 21.44 19.01
N ASP A 76 5.84 22.73 18.61
CA ASP A 76 6.59 23.25 17.47
C ASP A 76 7.85 24.08 17.81
N GLU A 77 8.19 24.36 19.08
CA GLU A 77 9.31 25.26 19.42
C GLU A 77 10.60 24.63 20.00
N ASP A 78 10.68 23.32 20.28
CA ASP A 78 11.88 22.72 20.89
C ASP A 78 12.68 21.81 19.95
N ASN A 79 13.34 22.38 18.94
CA ASN A 79 14.41 21.71 18.18
C ASN A 79 15.82 22.26 18.46
N GLU A 80 16.04 22.90 19.61
CA GLU A 80 17.36 23.44 19.96
C GLU A 80 17.72 23.24 21.44
N SER A 81 17.54 22.03 22.00
CA SER A 81 18.08 21.66 23.33
C SER A 81 18.24 20.14 23.57
N SER A 82 18.65 19.36 22.57
CA SER A 82 18.96 17.93 22.75
C SER A 82 20.41 17.66 23.18
N ALA A 83 20.81 18.16 24.36
CA ALA A 83 22.11 17.80 24.96
C ALA A 83 22.12 17.64 26.49
N ALA A 84 21.01 17.83 27.21
CA ALA A 84 21.04 17.85 28.69
C ALA A 84 19.98 17.00 29.42
N PHE A 85 19.27 16.09 28.75
CA PHE A 85 18.23 15.26 29.41
C PHE A 85 18.58 13.77 29.54
N ALA A 86 19.87 13.43 29.64
CA ALA A 86 20.32 12.04 29.79
C ALA A 86 20.47 11.58 31.26
N SER A 87 19.92 12.29 32.27
CA SER A 87 20.25 11.98 33.67
C SER A 87 19.10 11.92 34.69
N ALA A 88 17.84 11.93 34.29
CA ALA A 88 16.75 11.75 35.24
C ALA A 88 15.60 10.93 34.64
N ILE A 89 15.58 9.63 34.96
CA ILE A 89 14.41 8.82 35.35
C ILE A 89 14.95 7.39 35.59
N ARG A 90 15.24 7.10 36.85
CA ARG A 90 15.24 5.74 37.40
C ARG A 90 14.03 5.66 38.33
N THR A 91 13.47 4.46 38.41
CA THR A 91 12.42 3.97 39.31
C THR A 91 10.97 4.37 38.99
N LYS A 92 10.32 3.58 38.13
CA LYS A 92 8.97 3.03 38.42
C LYS A 92 8.90 1.57 37.95
N GLY A 93 8.27 0.75 38.78
CA GLY A 93 8.28 -0.71 38.71
C GLY A 93 7.44 -1.29 37.57
N VAL A 94 7.89 -2.44 37.10
CA VAL A 94 7.21 -3.28 36.11
C VAL A 94 5.94 -3.88 36.73
N VAL A 95 4.79 -3.62 36.12
CA VAL A 95 3.54 -4.32 36.39
C VAL A 95 3.65 -5.74 35.80
N PRO A 96 3.21 -6.81 36.50
CA PRO A 96 3.24 -8.15 35.93
C PRO A 96 2.28 -8.24 34.75
N ILE A 97 2.82 -8.48 33.55
CA ILE A 97 2.04 -8.86 32.38
C ILE A 97 1.58 -10.30 32.57
N ASP A 98 0.27 -10.53 32.57
CA ASP A 98 -0.32 -11.87 32.61
C ASP A 98 0.19 -12.72 31.45
N ALA A 99 0.52 -13.99 31.75
CA ALA A 99 1.05 -14.92 30.77
C ALA A 99 0.05 -15.17 29.63
N PRO A 100 0.45 -15.02 28.35
CA PRO A 100 -0.46 -15.28 27.23
C PRO A 100 -0.86 -16.76 27.17
N LYS A 101 -2.14 -16.98 26.89
CA LYS A 101 -2.74 -18.31 26.74
C LYS A 101 -2.04 -19.09 25.62
N ALA A 102 -1.69 -20.34 25.91
CA ALA A 102 -1.08 -21.26 24.94
C ALA A 102 -2.02 -21.49 23.74
N LEU A 103 -1.44 -21.56 22.54
CA LEU A 103 -2.18 -21.95 21.34
C LEU A 103 -2.72 -23.37 21.50
N ARG A 104 -3.97 -23.57 21.05
CA ARG A 104 -4.62 -24.88 21.05
C ARG A 104 -4.54 -25.49 19.66
N ARG A 105 -4.34 -26.82 19.62
CA ARG A 105 -4.59 -27.58 18.41
C ARG A 105 -6.10 -27.75 18.27
N ARG A 106 -6.57 -27.62 17.04
CA ARG A 106 -7.98 -27.81 16.69
C ARG A 106 -8.39 -29.22 17.12
N GLY A 107 -9.38 -29.32 18.00
CA GLY A 107 -9.90 -30.59 18.53
C GLY A 107 -9.58 -30.87 20.00
N ASP A 108 -8.78 -30.02 20.67
CA ASP A 108 -8.54 -30.16 22.11
C ASP A 108 -9.81 -29.76 22.92
N PRO A 109 -10.31 -30.61 23.84
CA PRO A 109 -11.52 -30.32 24.60
C PRO A 109 -11.37 -29.09 25.53
N HIS A 110 -12.39 -28.24 25.55
CA HIS A 110 -12.43 -27.04 26.40
C HIS A 110 -12.40 -27.38 27.89
N GLN A 111 -11.25 -27.21 28.56
CA GLN A 111 -11.18 -27.25 30.02
C GLN A 111 -11.79 -25.98 30.65
N PRO A 112 -12.65 -26.11 31.69
CA PRO A 112 -13.13 -25.00 32.48
C PRO A 112 -12.01 -24.39 33.36
N PRO A 113 -12.06 -23.09 33.66
CA PRO A 113 -11.00 -22.38 34.39
C PRO A 113 -10.86 -22.91 35.83
N THR A 114 -9.65 -23.32 36.19
CA THR A 114 -9.30 -23.77 37.56
C THR A 114 -8.77 -22.59 38.39
N PRO A 115 -9.21 -22.41 39.65
CA PRO A 115 -8.73 -21.33 40.52
C PRO A 115 -7.26 -21.57 40.95
N GLN A 116 -6.39 -20.57 40.75
CA GLN A 116 -4.98 -20.62 41.16
C GLN A 116 -4.80 -20.16 42.61
N SER A 117 -4.08 -20.97 43.40
CA SER A 117 -3.62 -20.68 44.75
C SER A 117 -2.13 -20.28 44.71
N SER A 118 -1.79 -19.13 45.29
CA SER A 118 -0.43 -18.58 45.33
C SER A 118 0.29 -18.95 46.62
N SER A 119 1.50 -19.50 46.53
CA SER A 119 2.58 -19.20 47.49
C SER A 119 3.94 -19.68 46.97
N ARG A 120 4.93 -18.78 46.88
CA ARG A 120 6.35 -19.13 47.06
C ARG A 120 7.21 -17.89 47.37
N PRO A 121 8.26 -18.00 48.21
CA PRO A 121 9.13 -16.89 48.59
C PRO A 121 10.46 -16.82 47.78
N ALA A 122 11.15 -15.69 47.97
CA ALA A 122 12.29 -15.16 47.21
C ALA A 122 13.68 -15.62 47.66
N SER A 123 14.68 -15.55 46.74
CA SER A 123 16.13 -15.33 46.99
C SER A 123 16.95 -15.19 45.67
N PRO A 124 18.19 -14.64 45.69
CA PRO A 124 18.68 -13.70 44.67
C PRO A 124 19.84 -14.18 43.73
N SER A 125 20.09 -13.36 42.70
CA SER A 125 21.04 -13.46 41.56
C SER A 125 22.55 -13.47 41.92
N PRO A 126 23.51 -13.71 40.98
CA PRO A 126 24.03 -12.60 40.12
C PRO A 126 24.73 -12.92 38.75
N ARG A 127 24.83 -11.84 37.94
CA ARG A 127 25.94 -11.31 37.06
C ARG A 127 26.27 -11.82 35.61
N LEU A 128 26.10 -10.85 34.67
CA LEU A 128 26.97 -10.26 33.60
C LEU A 128 27.82 -11.12 32.65
N HIS A 129 27.75 -10.80 31.33
CA HIS A 129 28.89 -10.50 30.43
C HIS A 129 28.45 -9.75 29.15
N LEU A 130 29.26 -8.78 28.70
CA LEU A 130 29.16 -7.99 27.46
C LEU A 130 29.69 -8.76 26.23
N LEU A 131 29.22 -8.44 25.01
CA LEU A 131 30.05 -8.15 23.80
C LEU A 131 29.20 -7.77 22.55
N THR A 132 29.55 -6.59 21.99
CA THR A 132 29.65 -6.10 20.59
C THR A 132 28.78 -6.63 19.41
N THR A 133 28.32 -5.64 18.62
CA THR A 133 27.53 -5.56 17.36
C THR A 133 28.15 -6.26 16.12
N PRO A 134 27.42 -6.57 14.99
CA PRO A 134 27.02 -5.54 14.00
C PRO A 134 25.71 -5.78 13.16
N ILE A 135 25.05 -4.66 12.80
CA ILE A 135 24.32 -4.33 11.56
C ILE A 135 23.38 -5.41 10.96
N ASP A 136 22.13 -5.48 11.44
CA ASP A 136 20.96 -6.05 10.74
C ASP A 136 19.64 -5.30 11.11
N GLU A 137 19.79 -4.06 11.57
CA GLU A 137 18.84 -3.34 12.42
C GLU A 137 17.83 -2.48 11.64
N LEU A 138 17.08 -3.10 10.71
CA LEU A 138 15.88 -2.47 10.12
C LEU A 138 14.61 -3.31 10.26
N VAL A 139 14.76 -4.61 10.57
CA VAL A 139 13.62 -5.52 10.80
C VAL A 139 13.14 -5.49 12.26
N ASP A 140 13.99 -5.10 13.21
CA ASP A 140 13.64 -5.04 14.63
C ASP A 140 12.95 -3.73 15.03
N TYR A 141 13.18 -2.63 14.30
CA TYR A 141 12.42 -1.38 14.48
C TYR A 141 10.93 -1.54 14.14
N LEU A 142 10.59 -2.49 13.24
CA LEU A 142 9.22 -2.88 12.90
C LEU A 142 8.49 -3.64 14.04
N MET A 143 9.20 -4.03 15.11
CA MET A 143 8.72 -5.03 16.07
C MET A 143 8.55 -4.53 17.51
N ASN A 144 9.07 -3.35 17.89
CA ASN A 144 9.10 -2.89 19.30
C ASN A 144 8.55 -1.47 19.56
N SER A 145 7.83 -0.85 18.63
CA SER A 145 7.13 0.42 18.89
C SER A 145 5.75 0.15 19.48
N ASP A 146 5.66 0.03 20.81
CA ASP A 146 4.43 0.21 21.57
C ASP A 146 4.23 1.72 21.76
N GLU A 147 3.30 2.30 20.99
CA GLU A 147 2.71 3.59 21.34
C GLU A 147 1.41 3.32 22.08
N ASP A 148 1.34 3.86 23.30
CA ASP A 148 0.20 3.83 24.19
C ASP A 148 -0.97 4.60 23.54
N GLU A 149 -1.98 3.86 23.08
CA GLU A 149 -3.26 4.43 22.66
C GLU A 149 -4.39 3.94 23.57
N ALA A 150 -5.26 4.89 23.91
CA ALA A 150 -6.13 4.85 25.07
C ALA A 150 -7.26 3.81 24.99
N ASP A 151 -7.58 3.30 26.18
CA ASP A 151 -8.66 2.37 26.52
C ASP A 151 -10.04 2.91 26.11
N LEU A 152 -10.62 2.35 25.04
CA LEU A 152 -12.02 2.58 24.67
C LEU A 152 -12.91 1.67 25.54
N GLY A 153 -13.42 2.25 26.62
CA GLY A 153 -14.35 1.63 27.54
C GLY A 153 -15.62 1.10 26.85
N VAL A 154 -15.90 -0.18 27.07
CA VAL A 154 -17.16 -0.84 26.71
C VAL A 154 -18.14 -0.69 27.88
N PRO A 155 -19.41 -0.27 27.69
CA PRO A 155 -20.38 -0.17 28.77
C PRO A 155 -20.93 -1.56 29.17
N PRO A 156 -21.33 -1.75 30.46
CA PRO A 156 -21.82 -3.04 30.94
C PRO A 156 -23.28 -3.29 30.50
N PRO A 157 -23.69 -4.55 30.27
CA PRO A 157 -25.08 -4.87 30.00
C PRO A 157 -25.91 -4.88 31.30
N SER A 158 -27.10 -4.33 31.19
CA SER A 158 -28.18 -4.32 32.18
C SER A 158 -28.67 -5.73 32.50
N ASN A 159 -28.76 -6.03 33.79
CA ASN A 159 -29.42 -7.21 34.34
C ASN A 159 -30.94 -7.11 34.15
N ASP A 160 -31.55 -8.17 33.62
CA ASP A 160 -32.95 -8.50 33.95
C ASP A 160 -33.07 -9.98 34.29
N ASN A 161 -33.61 -10.20 35.49
CA ASN A 161 -33.90 -11.49 36.09
C ASN A 161 -35.09 -12.17 35.38
N THR A 162 -34.99 -13.47 35.11
CA THR A 162 -36.16 -14.36 35.18
C THR A 162 -35.73 -15.75 35.64
N THR A 163 -36.20 -16.06 36.85
CA THR A 163 -36.17 -17.33 37.56
C THR A 163 -37.03 -18.38 36.86
N ILE A 164 -36.48 -19.53 36.46
CA ILE A 164 -37.18 -20.83 36.52
C ILE A 164 -36.18 -21.90 36.99
N ALA A 165 -36.55 -22.54 38.09
CA ALA A 165 -35.88 -23.70 38.67
C ALA A 165 -36.13 -24.96 37.83
N GLN A 166 -35.13 -25.84 37.74
CA GLN A 166 -35.34 -27.28 37.88
C GLN A 166 -34.05 -28.01 38.19
N ALA A 167 -34.07 -28.70 39.33
CA ALA A 167 -33.04 -29.58 39.82
C ALA A 167 -33.03 -30.90 39.04
N SER A 168 -31.85 -31.44 38.75
CA SER A 168 -31.68 -32.88 38.59
C SER A 168 -30.29 -33.32 39.01
N LYS A 169 -30.28 -34.16 40.05
CA LYS A 169 -29.11 -34.83 40.63
C LYS A 169 -28.62 -35.92 39.66
N ARG A 170 -27.32 -36.03 39.42
CA ARG A 170 -26.70 -37.32 39.07
C ARG A 170 -25.21 -37.40 39.43
N SER A 171 -24.97 -38.27 40.43
CA SER A 171 -23.82 -39.16 40.68
C SER A 171 -22.42 -38.77 40.21
N HIS A 172 -21.54 -38.63 41.21
CA HIS A 172 -20.09 -38.81 41.15
C HIS A 172 -19.69 -40.14 40.47
N SER A 173 -18.75 -40.04 39.53
CA SER A 173 -17.79 -41.09 39.20
C SER A 173 -16.42 -40.42 39.13
N THR A 174 -15.53 -40.83 40.03
CA THR A 174 -14.12 -40.45 40.07
C THR A 174 -13.33 -41.45 39.25
N ASP A 175 -12.88 -41.06 38.07
CA ASP A 175 -11.82 -41.77 37.35
C ASP A 175 -10.68 -40.79 37.03
N SER A 176 -9.60 -40.96 37.80
CA SER A 176 -8.37 -40.21 37.70
C SER A 176 -7.48 -40.79 36.61
N HIS A 177 -7.65 -40.34 35.38
CA HIS A 177 -6.60 -40.43 34.37
C HIS A 177 -5.79 -39.14 34.39
N ALA A 178 -4.50 -39.25 34.74
CA ALA A 178 -3.53 -38.18 34.70
C ALA A 178 -3.43 -37.63 33.27
N LEU A 179 -4.11 -36.51 33.02
CA LEU A 179 -3.98 -35.75 31.78
C LEU A 179 -2.59 -35.14 31.74
N SER A 180 -1.77 -35.62 30.81
CA SER A 180 -0.50 -34.97 30.46
C SER A 180 -0.76 -33.50 30.11
N PRO A 181 0.04 -32.56 30.64
CA PRO A 181 -0.09 -31.16 30.28
C PRO A 181 0.10 -31.02 28.77
N ALA A 182 -0.89 -30.40 28.11
CA ALA A 182 -0.83 -30.13 26.68
C ALA A 182 0.52 -29.47 26.35
N PRO A 183 1.23 -29.93 25.31
CA PRO A 183 2.55 -29.43 24.98
C PRO A 183 2.47 -27.92 24.70
N LYS A 184 3.01 -27.13 25.62
CA LYS A 184 3.14 -25.68 25.44
C LYS A 184 4.08 -25.45 24.27
N MET A 185 3.55 -24.87 23.21
CA MET A 185 4.38 -24.58 22.05
C MET A 185 5.44 -23.53 22.41
N PRO A 186 6.69 -23.67 21.94
CA PRO A 186 7.70 -22.63 22.09
C PRO A 186 7.24 -21.35 21.39
N LYS A 187 7.25 -20.22 22.10
CA LYS A 187 6.83 -18.90 21.60
C LYS A 187 7.46 -18.55 20.23
N ALA A 188 8.69 -19.00 20.00
CA ALA A 188 9.45 -18.78 18.76
C ALA A 188 8.74 -19.34 17.51
N LYS A 189 8.19 -20.56 17.57
CA LYS A 189 7.54 -21.19 16.40
C LYS A 189 6.22 -20.48 16.06
N THR A 190 5.47 -19.96 17.04
CA THR A 190 4.28 -19.13 16.77
C THR A 190 4.64 -17.82 16.09
N SER A 191 5.67 -17.13 16.59
CA SER A 191 6.08 -15.86 16.02
C SER A 191 6.60 -16.02 14.60
N GLU A 192 7.29 -17.12 14.30
CA GLU A 192 7.81 -17.42 12.96
C GLU A 192 6.68 -17.74 11.98
N ILE A 193 5.73 -18.59 12.38
CA ILE A 193 4.49 -18.84 11.67
C ILE A 193 3.78 -17.50 11.42
N MET A 194 3.48 -16.71 12.45
CA MET A 194 2.82 -15.41 12.29
C MET A 194 3.60 -14.40 11.43
N ARG A 195 4.94 -14.47 11.39
CA ARG A 195 5.79 -13.60 10.56
C ARG A 195 5.73 -14.02 9.09
N GLY A 196 5.80 -15.32 8.81
CA GLY A 196 5.61 -15.86 7.46
C GLY A 196 4.17 -15.69 6.95
N ASN A 197 3.19 -15.72 7.85
CA ASN A 197 1.78 -15.96 7.51
C ASN A 197 0.88 -14.73 7.55
N ALA A 198 1.39 -13.57 7.98
CA ALA A 198 0.72 -12.30 7.63
C ALA A 198 0.81 -12.00 6.13
N MET A 199 1.68 -12.72 5.41
CA MET A 199 1.96 -12.48 4.01
C MET A 199 0.78 -12.70 3.07
N PRO A 200 0.06 -13.84 3.15
CA PRO A 200 -1.09 -14.06 2.29
C PRO A 200 -2.27 -13.13 2.65
N CYS A 201 -2.33 -12.62 3.88
CA CYS A 201 -3.28 -11.57 4.29
C CYS A 201 -3.07 -10.28 3.49
N PHE A 202 -1.83 -9.82 3.36
CA PHE A 202 -1.52 -8.66 2.53
C PHE A 202 -1.89 -8.87 1.06
N MET A 203 -1.66 -10.08 0.56
CA MET A 203 -2.00 -10.43 -0.82
C MET A 203 -3.50 -10.38 -1.07
N LYS A 204 -4.32 -10.90 -0.15
CA LYS A 204 -5.78 -10.79 -0.25
C LYS A 204 -6.25 -9.34 -0.15
N LEU A 205 -5.64 -8.53 0.73
CA LEU A 205 -5.97 -7.11 0.83
C LEU A 205 -5.70 -6.37 -0.48
N PHE A 206 -4.54 -6.56 -1.11
CA PHE A 206 -4.20 -5.85 -2.34
C PHE A 206 -4.89 -6.38 -3.60
N GLY A 207 -5.27 -7.66 -3.61
CA GLY A 207 -5.86 -8.33 -4.77
C GLY A 207 -7.38 -8.42 -4.75
N VAL A 208 -8.03 -8.35 -3.59
CA VAL A 208 -9.47 -8.58 -3.43
C VAL A 208 -10.19 -7.37 -2.86
N GLU A 209 -9.86 -6.97 -1.63
CA GLU A 209 -10.56 -5.89 -0.93
C GLU A 209 -9.59 -5.14 0.00
N PRO A 210 -9.10 -3.96 -0.42
CA PRO A 210 -8.12 -3.21 0.37
C PRO A 210 -8.70 -2.57 1.63
N PHE A 211 -10.01 -2.34 1.68
CA PHE A 211 -10.73 -1.66 2.77
C PHE A 211 -11.88 -2.53 3.34
N PRO A 212 -11.57 -3.74 3.84
CA PRO A 212 -12.59 -4.62 4.37
C PRO A 212 -13.13 -4.05 5.67
N ASP A 213 -14.45 -4.15 5.89
CA ASP A 213 -15.02 -3.83 7.20
C ASP A 213 -14.52 -4.79 8.29
N GLY A 214 -14.81 -4.52 9.56
CA GLY A 214 -14.30 -5.32 10.68
C GLY A 214 -14.67 -6.82 10.60
N ALA A 215 -15.88 -7.14 10.13
CA ALA A 215 -16.34 -8.51 9.99
C ALA A 215 -15.62 -9.21 8.82
N LYS A 216 -15.54 -8.54 7.68
CA LYS A 216 -14.88 -9.02 6.48
C LYS A 216 -13.38 -9.17 6.67
N SER A 217 -12.76 -8.26 7.40
CA SER A 217 -11.35 -8.29 7.77
C SER A 217 -11.04 -9.50 8.65
N ARG A 218 -11.95 -9.85 9.56
CA ARG A 218 -11.85 -11.09 10.36
C ARG A 218 -12.01 -12.33 9.48
N GLU A 219 -13.01 -12.38 8.61
CA GLU A 219 -13.22 -13.49 7.67
C GLU A 219 -11.97 -13.71 6.81
N MET A 220 -11.37 -12.65 6.28
CA MET A 220 -10.14 -12.73 5.50
C MET A 220 -8.96 -13.27 6.32
N ALA A 221 -8.81 -12.85 7.58
CA ALA A 221 -7.80 -13.38 8.48
C ALA A 221 -8.01 -14.87 8.75
N GLU A 222 -9.25 -15.31 8.96
CA GLU A 222 -9.62 -16.72 9.14
C GLU A 222 -9.31 -17.56 7.91
N GLN A 223 -9.66 -17.08 6.71
CA GLN A 223 -9.37 -17.78 5.46
C GLN A 223 -7.86 -17.89 5.19
N VAL A 224 -7.11 -16.81 5.43
CA VAL A 224 -5.64 -16.82 5.26
C VAL A 224 -5.00 -17.75 6.26
N TRP A 225 -5.47 -17.74 7.50
CA TRP A 225 -4.97 -18.66 8.51
C TRP A 225 -5.26 -20.12 8.14
N ALA A 226 -6.42 -20.41 7.55
CA ALA A 226 -6.74 -21.74 7.07
C ALA A 226 -5.80 -22.20 5.93
N GLU A 227 -5.59 -21.34 4.91
CA GLU A 227 -4.64 -21.62 3.80
C GLU A 227 -3.23 -21.90 4.34
N VAL A 228 -2.81 -21.09 5.30
CA VAL A 228 -1.52 -21.24 5.97
C VAL A 228 -1.44 -22.56 6.74
N CYS A 229 -2.43 -22.89 7.56
CA CYS A 229 -2.40 -24.12 8.35
C CYS A 229 -2.34 -25.37 7.46
N GLU A 230 -2.92 -25.30 6.26
CA GLU A 230 -2.82 -26.35 5.25
C GLU A 230 -1.37 -26.55 4.78
N ASP A 231 -0.62 -25.47 4.54
CA ASP A 231 0.79 -25.52 4.12
C ASP A 231 1.73 -26.10 5.19
N TYR A 232 1.41 -25.96 6.48
CA TYR A 232 2.25 -26.40 7.59
C TYR A 232 1.87 -27.77 8.19
N ASP A 233 0.85 -28.44 7.65
CA ASP A 233 0.29 -29.72 8.15
C ASP A 233 -0.01 -29.69 9.67
N ASP A 234 -0.30 -28.49 10.19
CA ASP A 234 -0.52 -28.23 11.61
C ASP A 234 -1.90 -27.55 11.77
N LEU A 235 -2.81 -28.19 12.50
CA LEU A 235 -4.15 -27.67 12.75
C LEU A 235 -4.19 -26.74 13.96
N TYR A 236 -3.79 -25.49 13.78
CA TYR A 236 -3.90 -24.46 14.82
C TYR A 236 -5.18 -23.64 14.70
N GLU A 237 -5.81 -23.34 15.83
CA GLU A 237 -6.96 -22.43 15.87
C GLU A 237 -6.49 -20.96 15.78
N LEU A 238 -7.18 -20.16 14.94
CA LEU A 238 -6.93 -18.72 14.89
C LEU A 238 -7.49 -18.07 16.17
N THR A 239 -6.61 -17.59 17.03
CA THR A 239 -7.03 -16.87 18.23
C THR A 239 -7.44 -15.43 17.89
N THR A 240 -8.34 -14.84 18.68
CA THR A 240 -8.76 -13.44 18.50
C THR A 240 -7.59 -12.44 18.49
N PRO A 241 -6.59 -12.52 19.39
CA PRO A 241 -5.42 -11.64 19.33
C PRO A 241 -4.62 -11.76 18.02
N MET A 242 -4.52 -12.96 17.46
CA MET A 242 -3.85 -13.18 16.16
C MET A 242 -4.64 -12.56 15.02
N ALA A 243 -5.96 -12.74 15.01
CA ALA A 243 -6.83 -12.09 14.03
C ALA A 243 -6.66 -10.56 14.08
N ILE A 244 -6.74 -9.96 15.26
CA ILE A 244 -6.53 -8.50 15.45
C ILE A 244 -5.14 -8.08 14.93
N MET A 245 -4.09 -8.85 15.22
CA MET A 245 -2.75 -8.57 14.73
C MET A 245 -2.67 -8.60 13.19
N MET A 246 -3.31 -9.57 12.54
CA MET A 246 -3.38 -9.67 11.08
C MET A 246 -4.14 -8.48 10.47
N GLN A 247 -5.23 -8.04 11.11
CA GLN A 247 -6.00 -6.86 10.70
C GLN A 247 -5.17 -5.58 10.82
N LYS A 248 -4.52 -5.34 11.97
CA LYS A 248 -3.65 -4.18 12.20
C LYS A 248 -2.53 -4.11 11.16
N ARG A 249 -1.97 -5.26 10.79
CA ARG A 249 -0.98 -5.36 9.72
C ARG A 249 -1.54 -4.84 8.41
N GLY A 250 -2.76 -5.20 8.03
CA GLY A 250 -3.43 -4.70 6.82
C GLY A 250 -3.46 -3.17 6.72
N THR A 251 -3.82 -2.49 7.81
CA THR A 251 -3.77 -1.02 7.89
C THR A 251 -2.35 -0.48 7.67
N ARG A 252 -1.34 -1.09 8.30
CA ARG A 252 0.07 -0.72 8.11
C ARG A 252 0.52 -0.90 6.65
N ALA A 253 0.07 -1.95 5.98
CA ALA A 253 0.42 -2.17 4.57
C ALA A 253 -0.17 -1.11 3.63
N ARG A 254 -1.37 -0.60 3.91
CA ARG A 254 -1.93 0.56 3.19
C ARG A 254 -1.11 1.84 3.44
N GLY A 255 -0.68 2.06 4.68
CA GLY A 255 0.25 3.16 5.01
C GLY A 255 1.57 3.05 4.23
N GLN A 256 2.20 1.88 4.25
CA GLN A 256 3.44 1.62 3.52
C GLN A 256 3.28 1.81 2.01
N LEU A 257 2.18 1.36 1.41
CA LEU A 257 1.87 1.63 0.00
C LEU A 257 1.97 3.13 -0.29
N LYS A 258 1.30 3.97 0.52
CA LYS A 258 1.31 5.41 0.37
C LYS A 258 2.72 5.98 0.54
N ASP A 259 3.49 5.50 1.51
CA ASP A 259 4.86 5.96 1.75
C ASP A 259 5.82 5.59 0.60
N HIS A 260 5.60 4.47 -0.09
CA HIS A 260 6.38 4.10 -1.28
C HIS A 260 6.01 4.93 -2.50
N ILE A 261 4.73 5.31 -2.64
CA ILE A 261 4.23 6.07 -3.79
C ILE A 261 4.52 7.56 -3.67
N ARG A 262 4.39 8.14 -2.47
CA ARG A 262 4.60 9.57 -2.20
C ARG A 262 5.87 10.15 -2.83
N PRO A 263 7.08 9.55 -2.68
CA PRO A 263 8.30 10.10 -3.27
C PRO A 263 8.33 10.04 -4.81
N LEU A 264 7.44 9.26 -5.44
CA LEU A 264 7.34 9.14 -6.90
C LEU A 264 6.47 10.24 -7.52
N VAL A 265 5.55 10.83 -6.75
CA VAL A 265 4.59 11.83 -7.25
C VAL A 265 5.31 13.09 -7.72
N ALA A 266 6.15 13.68 -6.85
CA ALA A 266 6.79 14.95 -7.17
C ALA A 266 7.67 14.89 -8.45
N PRO A 267 8.59 13.92 -8.61
CA PRO A 267 9.36 13.78 -9.86
C PRO A 267 8.49 13.44 -11.07
N ALA A 268 7.38 12.72 -10.88
CA ALA A 268 6.51 12.36 -11.99
C ALA A 268 5.87 13.59 -12.64
N PHE A 269 5.47 14.57 -11.84
CA PHE A 269 4.82 15.82 -12.28
C PHE A 269 5.78 17.01 -12.38
N GLY A 270 7.09 16.79 -12.19
CA GLY A 270 8.07 17.87 -12.21
C GLY A 270 7.85 18.89 -11.10
N LEU A 271 7.29 18.46 -9.97
CA LEU A 271 7.21 19.27 -8.76
C LEU A 271 8.61 19.33 -8.14
N THR A 272 9.01 20.53 -7.76
CA THR A 272 10.34 20.82 -7.20
C THR A 272 10.19 21.49 -5.84
N SER A 273 11.23 21.51 -5.01
CA SER A 273 11.15 22.19 -3.71
C SER A 273 10.79 23.68 -3.90
N PRO A 274 9.86 24.24 -3.10
CA PRO A 274 9.34 25.58 -3.28
C PRO A 274 10.31 26.70 -2.83
N ASP A 275 11.60 26.60 -3.18
CA ASP A 275 12.65 27.51 -2.69
C ASP A 275 12.51 28.93 -3.26
N LYS A 276 11.82 29.06 -4.40
CA LYS A 276 11.63 30.33 -5.11
C LYS A 276 10.16 30.55 -5.45
N LYS A 277 9.69 31.80 -5.40
CA LYS A 277 8.31 32.17 -5.80
C LYS A 277 7.94 31.69 -7.21
N SER A 278 8.88 31.72 -8.15
CA SER A 278 8.67 31.20 -9.51
C SER A 278 8.47 29.67 -9.54
N MET A 279 9.15 28.92 -8.67
CA MET A 279 8.97 27.47 -8.54
C MET A 279 7.64 27.15 -7.86
N ILE A 280 7.21 27.95 -6.88
CA ILE A 280 5.87 27.84 -6.28
C ILE A 280 4.79 28.02 -7.36
N ALA A 281 4.90 29.04 -8.20
CA ALA A 281 3.96 29.27 -9.31
C ALA A 281 3.95 28.08 -10.28
N LYS A 282 5.13 27.61 -10.71
CA LYS A 282 5.25 26.44 -11.60
C LYS A 282 4.68 25.16 -10.98
N ASN A 283 4.91 24.94 -9.69
CA ASN A 283 4.34 23.80 -8.97
C ASN A 283 2.82 23.92 -8.86
N LYS A 284 2.25 25.11 -8.67
CA LYS A 284 0.79 25.32 -8.69
C LYS A 284 0.20 24.98 -10.07
N ASP A 285 0.85 25.40 -11.14
CA ASP A 285 0.43 25.05 -12.51
C ASP A 285 0.51 23.54 -12.74
N ASN A 286 1.59 22.89 -12.30
CA ASN A 286 1.74 21.43 -12.38
C ASN A 286 0.76 20.69 -11.46
N TYR A 287 0.42 21.26 -10.30
CA TYR A 287 -0.55 20.70 -9.37
C TYR A 287 -1.97 20.77 -9.93
N LEU A 288 -2.32 21.84 -10.66
CA LEU A 288 -3.61 21.93 -11.36
C LEU A 288 -3.80 20.79 -12.37
N LEU A 289 -2.71 20.27 -12.95
CA LEU A 289 -2.75 19.06 -13.78
C LEU A 289 -3.09 17.82 -12.94
N THR A 290 -2.73 17.77 -11.67
CA THR A 290 -3.09 16.64 -10.79
C THR A 290 -4.56 16.68 -10.34
N THR A 291 -5.19 17.84 -10.25
CA THR A 291 -6.57 17.99 -9.72
C THR A 291 -7.66 17.47 -10.66
N ASN A 292 -7.46 17.52 -11.98
CA ASN A 292 -8.45 17.07 -12.97
C ASN A 292 -8.34 15.56 -13.30
N ALA A 293 -7.84 14.76 -12.36
CA ALA A 293 -7.53 13.35 -12.59
C ALA A 293 -6.58 13.12 -13.79
N ALA A 294 -5.80 14.13 -14.20
CA ALA A 294 -4.96 14.00 -15.39
C ALA A 294 -3.78 13.04 -15.17
N PHE A 295 -3.48 12.70 -13.91
CA PHE A 295 -2.45 11.74 -13.52
C PHE A 295 -2.70 10.31 -14.02
N HIS A 296 -3.90 9.99 -14.53
CA HIS A 296 -4.16 8.72 -15.19
C HIS A 296 -3.59 8.68 -16.61
N TYR A 297 -3.54 9.81 -17.31
CA TYR A 297 -3.24 9.85 -18.74
C TYR A 297 -1.74 9.91 -18.99
N LYS A 298 -1.29 9.16 -19.99
CA LYS A 298 0.11 9.24 -20.44
C LYS A 298 0.43 10.60 -21.05
N ASP A 299 -0.49 11.11 -21.87
CA ASP A 299 -0.34 12.36 -22.60
C ASP A 299 -1.37 13.38 -22.07
N LEU A 300 -0.89 14.35 -21.29
CA LEU A 300 -1.73 15.35 -20.62
C LEU A 300 -2.47 16.29 -21.60
N PRO A 301 -1.87 16.82 -22.68
CA PRO A 301 -2.55 17.78 -23.55
C PRO A 301 -3.73 17.18 -24.33
N THR A 302 -3.62 15.91 -24.71
CA THR A 302 -4.62 15.18 -25.49
C THR A 302 -5.54 14.33 -24.63
N LEU A 303 -5.21 14.15 -23.35
CA LEU A 303 -5.86 13.21 -22.43
C LEU A 303 -5.99 11.82 -23.08
N SER A 304 -4.94 11.37 -23.77
CA SER A 304 -4.88 10.06 -24.41
C SER A 304 -4.16 9.04 -23.54
N HIS A 305 -4.42 7.75 -23.81
CA HIS A 305 -3.82 6.62 -23.10
C HIS A 305 -4.12 6.67 -21.58
N ALA A 306 -5.40 6.58 -21.25
CA ALA A 306 -5.87 6.50 -19.86
C ALA A 306 -5.20 5.33 -19.10
N TYR A 307 -4.86 5.60 -17.85
CA TYR A 307 -4.13 4.71 -16.93
C TYR A 307 -2.72 4.30 -17.35
N GLU A 308 -2.14 4.94 -18.37
CA GLU A 308 -0.77 4.63 -18.83
C GLU A 308 0.28 5.64 -18.37
N HIS A 309 -0.05 6.55 -17.45
CA HIS A 309 0.94 7.48 -16.90
C HIS A 309 2.08 6.73 -16.20
N LYS A 310 3.32 7.23 -16.36
CA LYS A 310 4.55 6.60 -15.86
C LYS A 310 4.52 6.34 -14.34
N ILE A 311 3.81 7.17 -13.58
CA ILE A 311 3.71 7.02 -12.12
C ILE A 311 3.06 5.69 -11.73
N ILE A 312 2.05 5.24 -12.48
CA ILE A 312 1.29 4.02 -12.17
C ILE A 312 2.22 2.81 -12.20
N PHE A 313 3.00 2.69 -13.29
CA PHE A 313 3.97 1.61 -13.42
C PHE A 313 5.10 1.71 -12.38
N SER A 314 5.62 2.92 -12.11
CA SER A 314 6.64 3.13 -11.07
C SER A 314 6.13 2.76 -9.69
N SER A 315 4.88 3.10 -9.35
CA SER A 315 4.21 2.74 -8.11
C SER A 315 4.05 1.23 -7.97
N ILE A 316 3.59 0.54 -9.03
CA ILE A 316 3.51 -0.93 -9.05
C ILE A 316 4.87 -1.55 -8.73
N CYS A 317 5.94 -1.05 -9.39
CA CYS A 317 7.30 -1.53 -9.13
C CYS A 317 7.73 -1.26 -7.69
N ALA A 318 7.57 -0.03 -7.19
CA ALA A 318 8.04 0.35 -5.86
C ALA A 318 7.35 -0.40 -4.72
N VAL A 319 6.08 -0.78 -4.90
CA VAL A 319 5.27 -1.42 -3.86
C VAL A 319 5.45 -2.94 -3.87
N TRP A 320 5.36 -3.58 -5.04
CA TRP A 320 5.26 -5.04 -5.11
C TRP A 320 6.45 -5.71 -5.80
N PHE A 321 7.27 -4.96 -6.53
CA PHE A 321 8.38 -5.49 -7.34
C PHE A 321 9.63 -4.62 -7.19
N LYS A 322 10.02 -4.26 -5.96
CA LYS A 322 11.27 -3.54 -5.72
C LYS A 322 12.43 -4.53 -5.62
N ASN A 323 12.19 -5.71 -5.04
CA ASN A 323 13.16 -6.77 -4.83
C ASN A 323 12.60 -8.15 -5.22
N ILE A 324 13.50 -9.13 -5.39
CA ILE A 324 13.16 -10.54 -5.68
C ILE A 324 12.31 -11.16 -4.55
N LYS A 325 12.43 -10.65 -3.32
CA LYS A 325 11.71 -11.17 -2.15
C LYS A 325 10.34 -10.51 -1.94
N ASP A 326 9.98 -9.52 -2.75
CA ASP A 326 8.73 -8.78 -2.62
C ASP A 326 7.53 -9.59 -3.14
N PHE A 327 6.34 -9.13 -2.78
CA PHE A 327 5.13 -9.93 -2.92
C PHE A 327 4.70 -10.13 -4.36
N GLY A 328 4.89 -9.12 -5.21
CA GLY A 328 4.60 -9.24 -6.64
C GLY A 328 5.45 -10.30 -7.33
N VAL A 329 6.66 -10.54 -6.82
CA VAL A 329 7.55 -11.60 -7.33
C VAL A 329 7.16 -12.97 -6.76
N LYS A 330 7.02 -13.08 -5.44
CA LYS A 330 6.70 -14.36 -4.76
C LYS A 330 5.34 -14.92 -5.15
N TYR A 331 4.35 -14.05 -5.31
CA TYR A 331 2.97 -14.42 -5.64
C TYR A 331 2.60 -13.91 -7.03
N SER A 332 3.51 -14.15 -7.99
CA SER A 332 3.38 -13.67 -9.37
C SER A 332 2.07 -14.08 -10.03
N ASP A 333 1.53 -15.27 -9.71
CA ASP A 333 0.28 -15.74 -10.31
C ASP A 333 -0.94 -14.90 -9.89
N ARG A 334 -0.87 -14.23 -8.73
CA ARG A 334 -1.89 -13.27 -8.28
C ARG A 334 -1.67 -11.87 -8.89
N PHE A 335 -0.42 -11.62 -9.29
CA PHE A 335 0.15 -10.59 -10.16
C PHE A 335 -0.24 -10.56 -11.65
N ASP A 336 -0.75 -11.66 -12.23
CA ASP A 336 -0.75 -11.84 -13.68
C ASP A 336 -2.16 -12.06 -14.27
N PRO A 337 -2.77 -11.04 -14.91
CA PRO A 337 -2.33 -9.64 -15.02
C PRO A 337 -2.42 -8.87 -13.71
N ILE A 338 -1.84 -7.66 -13.65
CA ILE A 338 -2.02 -6.75 -12.51
C ILE A 338 -3.54 -6.60 -12.20
N PRO A 339 -4.00 -6.90 -10.97
CA PRO A 339 -5.42 -6.85 -10.64
C PRO A 339 -5.99 -5.44 -10.73
N ASN A 340 -7.28 -5.33 -11.12
CA ASN A 340 -7.99 -4.05 -11.14
C ASN A 340 -8.03 -3.40 -9.76
N VAL A 341 -8.24 -4.22 -8.73
CA VAL A 341 -8.19 -3.84 -7.30
C VAL A 341 -6.86 -3.18 -6.94
N SER A 342 -5.75 -3.81 -7.30
CA SER A 342 -4.40 -3.28 -7.01
C SER A 342 -4.13 -1.98 -7.77
N LEU A 343 -4.58 -1.91 -9.04
CA LEU A 343 -4.46 -0.71 -9.85
C LEU A 343 -5.25 0.46 -9.24
N ALA A 344 -6.52 0.24 -8.89
CA ALA A 344 -7.36 1.24 -8.23
C ALA A 344 -6.73 1.75 -6.94
N LEU A 345 -6.15 0.85 -6.14
CA LEU A 345 -5.48 1.23 -4.90
C LEU A 345 -4.22 2.09 -5.13
N VAL A 346 -3.42 1.82 -6.16
CA VAL A 346 -2.29 2.68 -6.56
C VAL A 346 -2.78 4.07 -6.96
N LEU A 347 -3.90 4.16 -7.67
CA LEU A 347 -4.49 5.43 -8.07
C LEU A 347 -4.96 6.22 -6.84
N THR A 348 -5.66 5.58 -5.92
CA THR A 348 -6.06 6.19 -4.64
C THR A 348 -4.85 6.78 -3.91
N ALA A 349 -3.80 5.97 -3.72
CA ALA A 349 -2.59 6.42 -3.03
C ALA A 349 -1.83 7.52 -3.78
N SER A 350 -1.95 7.59 -5.11
CA SER A 350 -1.34 8.64 -5.94
C SER A 350 -2.09 9.97 -5.87
N THR A 351 -3.39 9.97 -5.51
CA THR A 351 -4.19 11.19 -5.34
C THR A 351 -4.11 11.84 -3.96
N GLY A 352 -3.42 11.20 -3.01
CA GLY A 352 -3.30 11.73 -1.67
C GLY A 352 -2.60 13.09 -1.67
N SER A 353 -3.05 13.98 -0.79
CA SER A 353 -2.36 15.23 -0.46
C SER A 353 -0.89 14.94 -0.12
N TYR A 354 0.00 15.86 -0.48
CA TYR A 354 1.44 15.75 -0.13
C TYR A 354 1.71 15.76 1.39
N ILE A 355 0.67 16.00 2.20
CA ILE A 355 0.71 15.92 3.65
C ILE A 355 1.11 14.49 4.08
N GLN A 356 2.15 14.41 4.90
CA GLN A 356 2.56 13.17 5.53
C GLN A 356 1.43 12.71 6.45
N GLY A 357 0.77 11.62 6.06
CA GLY A 357 -0.34 11.06 6.80
C GLY A 357 -0.59 9.63 6.33
N THR A 358 -1.04 8.79 7.25
CA THR A 358 -1.49 7.43 6.93
C THR A 358 -2.65 7.47 5.94
N LEU A 359 -2.86 6.36 5.26
CA LEU A 359 -4.02 6.19 4.39
C LEU A 359 -5.24 6.04 5.31
N ASN A 360 -6.08 7.08 5.39
CA ASN A 360 -7.23 7.11 6.27
C ASN A 360 -8.35 6.30 5.63
N GLU A 361 -8.77 5.23 6.29
CA GLU A 361 -9.78 4.33 5.75
C GLU A 361 -11.13 5.04 5.48
N SER A 362 -11.53 6.00 6.31
CA SER A 362 -12.79 6.72 6.10
C SER A 362 -12.75 7.62 4.86
N GLU A 363 -11.64 8.32 4.63
CA GLU A 363 -11.47 9.27 3.53
C GLU A 363 -11.10 8.57 2.20
N ASP A 364 -10.21 7.58 2.27
CA ASP A 364 -9.63 6.95 1.09
C ASP A 364 -10.52 5.86 0.51
N LYS A 365 -11.38 5.22 1.32
CA LYS A 365 -12.30 4.17 0.85
C LYS A 365 -13.27 4.70 -0.21
N GLY A 366 -13.82 5.90 -0.03
CA GLY A 366 -14.70 6.53 -1.02
C GLY A 366 -14.00 6.78 -2.35
N ARG A 367 -12.78 7.33 -2.31
CA ARG A 367 -11.95 7.54 -3.51
C ARG A 367 -11.58 6.23 -4.20
N TYR A 368 -11.21 5.22 -3.42
CA TYR A 368 -10.91 3.89 -3.92
C TYR A 368 -12.08 3.25 -4.66
N ILE A 369 -13.29 3.30 -4.11
CA ILE A 369 -14.48 2.74 -4.77
C ILE A 369 -14.73 3.41 -6.12
N ASN A 370 -14.55 4.73 -6.20
CA ASN A 370 -14.67 5.46 -7.47
C ASN A 370 -13.61 5.01 -8.49
N PHE A 371 -12.34 4.95 -8.10
CA PHE A 371 -11.29 4.48 -9.00
C PHE A 371 -11.44 3.02 -9.41
N LEU A 372 -11.94 2.15 -8.53
CA LEU A 372 -12.22 0.76 -8.88
C LEU A 372 -13.26 0.69 -9.99
N LYS A 373 -14.36 1.44 -9.84
CA LYS A 373 -15.40 1.54 -10.87
C LYS A 373 -14.84 2.06 -12.19
N ASP A 374 -14.04 3.13 -12.16
CA ASP A 374 -13.48 3.73 -13.38
C ASP A 374 -12.48 2.77 -14.08
N VAL A 375 -11.68 2.02 -13.31
CA VAL A 375 -10.78 0.99 -13.82
C VAL A 375 -11.55 -0.21 -14.41
N GLU A 376 -12.65 -0.60 -13.78
CA GLU A 376 -13.53 -1.66 -14.29
C GLU A 376 -14.22 -1.23 -15.59
N GLU A 377 -14.71 0.00 -15.68
CA GLU A 377 -15.29 0.56 -16.90
C GLU A 377 -14.26 0.63 -18.03
N TRP A 378 -13.06 1.13 -17.75
CA TRP A 378 -11.93 1.13 -18.69
C TRP A 378 -11.58 -0.28 -19.15
N THR A 379 -11.53 -1.25 -18.22
CA THR A 379 -11.28 -2.66 -18.55
C THR A 379 -12.39 -3.23 -19.42
N GLY A 380 -13.66 -2.91 -19.12
CA GLY A 380 -14.83 -3.36 -19.86
C GLY A 380 -14.90 -2.80 -21.28
N ALA A 381 -14.48 -1.54 -21.48
CA ALA A 381 -14.48 -0.89 -22.79
C ALA A 381 -13.57 -1.59 -23.82
N ASN A 382 -12.43 -2.13 -23.40
CA ASN A 382 -11.56 -2.94 -24.26
C ASN A 382 -10.75 -3.98 -23.47
N ALA A 383 -11.43 -5.05 -23.04
CA ALA A 383 -10.86 -6.07 -22.16
C ALA A 383 -9.57 -6.70 -22.68
N LYS A 384 -9.44 -6.88 -24.00
CA LYS A 384 -8.24 -7.46 -24.62
C LYS A 384 -7.04 -6.52 -24.51
N VAL A 385 -7.22 -5.24 -24.85
CA VAL A 385 -6.13 -4.26 -24.82
C VAL A 385 -5.70 -3.98 -23.37
N THR A 386 -6.66 -3.77 -22.47
CA THR A 386 -6.37 -3.48 -21.06
C THR A 386 -5.73 -4.67 -20.34
N LYS A 387 -6.15 -5.91 -20.64
CA LYS A 387 -5.47 -7.12 -20.17
C LYS A 387 -4.01 -7.14 -20.64
N ASN A 388 -3.74 -6.94 -21.94
CA ASN A 388 -2.38 -6.94 -22.49
C ASN A 388 -1.49 -5.84 -21.85
N ILE A 389 -2.05 -4.66 -21.55
CA ILE A 389 -1.32 -3.58 -20.85
C ILE A 389 -0.91 -4.04 -19.45
N ARG A 390 -1.85 -4.62 -18.69
CA ARG A 390 -1.60 -5.09 -17.31
C ARG A 390 -0.64 -6.28 -17.27
N GLU A 391 -0.74 -7.24 -18.20
CA GLU A 391 0.24 -8.32 -18.36
C GLU A 391 1.62 -7.77 -18.70
N ARG A 392 1.70 -6.75 -19.58
CA ARG A 392 2.97 -6.09 -19.92
C ARG A 392 3.60 -5.43 -18.69
N TRP A 393 2.82 -4.75 -17.86
CA TRP A 393 3.33 -4.18 -16.60
C TRP A 393 3.83 -5.27 -15.66
N HIS A 394 3.06 -6.33 -15.42
CA HIS A 394 3.49 -7.44 -14.59
C HIS A 394 4.83 -8.04 -15.06
N ASN A 395 4.92 -8.40 -16.35
CA ASN A 395 6.13 -8.96 -16.95
C ASN A 395 7.32 -8.01 -16.89
N ARG A 396 7.10 -6.71 -17.13
CA ARG A 396 8.17 -5.69 -17.06
C ARG A 396 8.65 -5.49 -15.62
N ALA A 397 7.75 -5.44 -14.64
CA ALA A 397 8.09 -5.28 -13.23
C ALA A 397 8.91 -6.49 -12.71
N ARG A 398 8.51 -7.72 -13.08
CA ARG A 398 9.31 -8.92 -12.80
C ARG A 398 10.69 -8.88 -13.44
N LYS A 399 10.81 -8.43 -14.70
CA LYS A 399 12.12 -8.27 -15.35
C LYS A 399 13.01 -7.28 -14.61
N ASN A 400 12.46 -6.14 -14.18
CA ASN A 400 13.22 -5.09 -13.49
C ASN A 400 13.78 -5.54 -12.12
N THR A 401 13.13 -6.49 -11.44
CA THR A 401 13.64 -7.04 -10.16
C THR A 401 14.78 -8.04 -10.32
N GLY A 402 15.12 -8.43 -11.56
CA GLY A 402 15.98 -9.58 -11.81
C GLY A 402 15.31 -10.93 -11.51
N ALA A 403 14.00 -10.93 -11.18
CA ALA A 403 13.19 -12.12 -10.99
C ALA A 403 12.43 -12.55 -12.25
N ALA A 404 12.72 -11.93 -13.40
CA ALA A 404 12.55 -12.65 -14.65
C ALA A 404 13.19 -14.00 -14.41
N ASN A 405 12.44 -15.07 -14.69
CA ASN A 405 13.03 -16.40 -14.75
C ASN A 405 14.39 -16.16 -15.41
N ARG A 406 15.49 -16.41 -14.69
CA ARG A 406 16.66 -16.91 -15.38
C ARG A 406 16.04 -18.06 -16.12
N VAL A 407 15.63 -17.81 -17.36
CA VAL A 407 15.45 -18.83 -18.37
C VAL A 407 16.73 -19.56 -18.10
N VAL A 408 16.60 -20.76 -17.51
CA VAL A 408 17.71 -21.67 -17.45
C VAL A 408 18.00 -21.74 -18.92
N VAL A 409 18.98 -20.94 -19.35
CA VAL A 409 19.43 -20.90 -20.72
C VAL A 409 19.91 -22.32 -20.77
N ALA A 410 19.06 -23.19 -21.32
CA ALA A 410 19.43 -24.55 -21.56
C ALA A 410 20.78 -24.37 -22.24
N GLY A 411 21.86 -24.86 -21.65
CA GLY A 411 23.23 -24.52 -22.08
C GLY A 411 23.53 -24.95 -23.53
N HIS A 412 22.50 -25.33 -24.26
CA HIS A 412 22.40 -25.65 -25.65
C HIS A 412 22.08 -24.36 -26.40
N MET A 413 23.03 -23.94 -27.23
CA MET A 413 22.78 -22.99 -28.31
C MET A 413 21.56 -23.48 -29.11
N ASN A 414 20.68 -22.57 -29.53
CA ASN A 414 19.58 -22.91 -30.45
C ASN A 414 20.17 -23.61 -31.70
N GLU A 415 19.45 -24.55 -32.28
CA GLU A 415 19.89 -25.34 -33.44
C GLU A 415 20.31 -24.44 -34.61
N ASP A 416 19.63 -23.30 -34.80
CA ASP A 416 20.04 -22.27 -35.77
C ASP A 416 21.40 -21.65 -35.45
N ALA A 417 21.68 -21.39 -34.16
CA ALA A 417 22.96 -20.86 -33.72
C ALA A 417 24.07 -21.92 -33.83
N ILE A 418 23.75 -23.21 -33.59
CA ILE A 418 24.67 -24.33 -33.84
C ILE A 418 24.96 -24.45 -35.34
N MET A 419 23.94 -24.34 -36.20
CA MET A 419 24.09 -24.41 -37.64
C MET A 419 24.93 -23.24 -38.18
N HIS A 420 24.68 -22.02 -37.69
CA HIS A 420 25.49 -20.86 -38.04
C HIS A 420 26.94 -21.01 -37.57
N ALA A 421 27.17 -21.49 -36.34
CA ALA A 421 28.51 -21.76 -35.84
C ALA A 421 29.24 -22.83 -36.66
N LYS A 422 28.54 -23.90 -37.09
CA LYS A 422 29.10 -24.92 -38.00
C LYS A 422 29.49 -24.32 -39.36
N LYS A 423 28.61 -23.50 -39.94
CA LYS A 423 28.88 -22.83 -41.21
C LYS A 423 30.04 -21.83 -41.13
N ASP A 424 30.18 -21.13 -40.01
CA ASP A 424 31.31 -20.25 -39.76
C ASP A 424 32.63 -21.04 -39.65
N MET A 425 32.59 -22.20 -38.98
CA MET A 425 33.75 -23.10 -38.85
C MET A 425 34.15 -23.75 -40.18
N GLU A 426 33.22 -24.05 -41.08
CA GLU A 426 33.53 -24.61 -42.41
C GLU A 426 34.42 -23.70 -43.27
N ASN A 427 34.41 -22.38 -43.01
CA ASN A 427 35.22 -21.41 -43.74
C ASN A 427 36.52 -21.04 -43.02
N ARG A 428 36.79 -21.59 -41.82
CA ARG A 428 38.02 -21.33 -41.07
C ARG A 428 38.96 -22.52 -41.24
N THR A 429 40.09 -22.30 -41.89
CA THR A 429 41.16 -23.30 -42.12
C THR A 429 41.88 -23.74 -40.85
N GLY A 430 41.57 -23.16 -39.69
CA GLY A 430 42.19 -23.52 -38.40
C GLY A 430 43.64 -23.04 -38.25
N GLU A 431 44.20 -22.37 -39.26
CA GLU A 431 45.42 -21.59 -39.13
C GLU A 431 45.03 -20.32 -38.37
N THR A 432 45.24 -20.35 -37.05
CA THR A 432 45.31 -19.14 -36.23
C THR A 432 46.29 -18.21 -36.90
N ASP A 433 45.81 -17.04 -37.30
CA ASP A 433 46.58 -15.89 -37.81
C ASP A 433 47.86 -15.80 -36.99
N SER A 434 48.96 -16.33 -37.52
CA SER A 434 50.23 -16.35 -36.84
C SER A 434 50.63 -14.88 -36.74
N GLU A 435 50.70 -14.38 -35.50
CA GLU A 435 51.13 -13.04 -35.17
C GLU A 435 52.44 -12.75 -35.93
N ASP A 436 52.34 -11.94 -36.98
CA ASP A 436 53.48 -11.37 -37.67
C ASP A 436 54.11 -10.39 -36.69
N GLU A 437 55.02 -10.90 -35.87
CA GLU A 437 55.92 -10.10 -35.03
C GLU A 437 56.83 -9.32 -35.98
N GLY A 438 56.31 -8.20 -36.47
CA GLY A 438 57.06 -7.20 -37.23
C GLY A 438 58.18 -6.63 -36.36
N GLU A 439 59.36 -7.21 -36.52
CA GLU A 439 60.60 -6.76 -35.93
C GLU A 439 60.95 -5.32 -36.35
N GLY A 440 61.09 -4.47 -35.33
CA GLY A 440 61.90 -3.25 -35.21
C GLY A 440 62.46 -2.53 -36.44
N GLU A 441 62.09 -1.25 -36.55
CA GLU A 441 63.05 -0.23 -36.97
C GLU A 441 63.08 0.92 -35.95
N GLU A 442 64.06 0.84 -35.05
CA GLU A 442 64.48 1.91 -34.14
C GLU A 442 65.05 3.09 -34.95
N GLY A 443 64.29 4.17 -35.03
CA GLY A 443 64.73 5.48 -35.52
C GLY A 443 64.66 6.53 -34.42
N ALA A 444 65.82 6.90 -33.89
CA ALA A 444 66.08 7.69 -32.68
C ALA A 444 65.62 9.19 -32.75
N PRO A 445 65.77 9.97 -31.65
CA PRO A 445 64.88 11.05 -31.23
C PRO A 445 65.23 12.44 -31.75
N GLY A 446 64.24 13.34 -31.73
CA GLY A 446 64.42 14.77 -31.95
C GLY A 446 63.32 15.60 -31.29
N GLU A 447 63.48 15.88 -30.00
CA GLU A 447 62.96 17.11 -29.39
C GLU A 447 63.62 18.32 -30.09
N PRO A 448 62.94 19.47 -30.29
CA PRO A 448 62.74 20.36 -29.15
C PRO A 448 61.42 21.16 -29.13
N ALA A 449 61.13 21.64 -27.93
CA ALA A 449 60.10 22.60 -27.59
C ALA A 449 60.02 23.83 -28.53
N ALA A 450 58.79 24.21 -28.88
CA ALA A 450 58.48 25.57 -29.32
C ALA A 450 57.05 25.98 -28.91
N ASN A 451 57.04 26.85 -27.91
CA ASN A 451 55.97 27.74 -27.50
C ASN A 451 55.39 28.54 -28.69
N ARG A 452 54.07 28.52 -28.91
CA ARG A 452 53.34 29.61 -29.56
C ARG A 452 51.83 29.51 -29.34
N GLY A 453 51.27 30.46 -28.60
CA GLY A 453 49.85 30.77 -28.66
C GLY A 453 49.48 31.48 -29.95
N LYS A 454 48.20 31.36 -30.34
CA LYS A 454 47.29 32.42 -30.79
C LYS A 454 46.10 31.84 -31.55
N ASP A 455 44.93 32.31 -31.15
CA ASP A 455 43.83 32.83 -31.97
C ASP A 455 43.22 31.98 -33.12
N GLY A 456 41.90 31.85 -33.08
CA GLY A 456 41.04 31.50 -34.23
C GLY A 456 39.90 30.55 -33.83
N ALA A 457 38.68 31.00 -33.57
CA ALA A 457 37.65 31.42 -34.54
C ALA A 457 37.28 30.31 -35.56
N GLY A 458 36.01 29.86 -35.54
CA GLY A 458 35.44 28.94 -36.54
C GLY A 458 34.37 28.02 -35.92
N ILE A 459 33.10 28.40 -35.87
CA ILE A 459 32.05 28.17 -36.88
C ILE A 459 31.55 26.71 -36.93
N GLY A 460 30.23 26.56 -36.70
CA GLY A 460 29.44 25.34 -36.95
C GLY A 460 28.38 25.13 -35.86
N GLY A 461 27.14 25.61 -35.93
CA GLY A 461 26.31 25.81 -37.11
C GLY A 461 25.61 24.51 -37.51
N SER A 462 24.58 24.10 -36.75
CA SER A 462 23.59 23.13 -37.24
C SER A 462 22.22 23.44 -36.65
N GLN A 463 21.51 24.34 -37.32
CA GLN A 463 20.05 24.43 -37.25
C GLN A 463 19.48 23.22 -38.00
N ILE A 464 18.65 22.42 -37.34
CA ILE A 464 17.77 21.47 -38.01
C ILE A 464 16.37 22.07 -37.92
N ALA A 465 15.94 22.66 -39.03
CA ALA A 465 14.55 23.01 -39.26
C ALA A 465 13.77 21.73 -39.58
N PHE A 466 12.68 21.48 -38.87
CA PHE A 466 11.66 20.53 -39.27
C PHE A 466 10.49 21.34 -39.85
N GLU A 467 10.37 21.29 -41.18
CA GLU A 467 9.17 21.70 -41.91
C GLU A 467 8.06 20.65 -41.73
N LEU A 468 6.85 21.17 -41.66
CA LEU A 468 5.58 20.47 -41.59
C LEU A 468 5.23 19.84 -42.95
N GLY A 469 4.68 18.63 -42.89
CA GLY A 469 3.85 18.01 -43.93
C GLY A 469 2.58 17.50 -43.30
#